data_AF-A0A522SIH1-F1
#
_entry.id   AF-A0A522SIH1-F1
#
_cell.length_a   1.000
_cell.length_b   1.000
_cell.length_c   1.000
_cell.angle_alpha   90.00
_cell.angle_beta   90.00
_cell.angle_gamma   90.00
#
_symmetry.space_group_name_H-M   'P 1'
#
loop_
_entity.id
_entity.type
_entity.pdbx_description
1 polymer ?
#
loop_
_entity_poly.entity_id
_entity_poly.type
_entity_poly.pdbx_seq_one_letter_code
_entity_poly.pdbx_strand_id
1 'polypeptide(L)'
;MTKIQTARGSIAIQKPDMATLKRLQNLLTFGVFPFNQTLDGADFGIVMQCGEKEVYCLKQQPIEVEEKQAHINFQMHHIMIMEAYCKYIKLGFSGAYLASPYLRQRDNGLWETGVSHFIFPSHNEKTSEKLFSNAYDSRFGNGATNMFMAFVDCFKQAFSESNLPMPQYFGIDIRSRSHLKSLAMSYMVSGSDVFCLRPNLREKEDVAWTILVNRGIDKAYHLPSLPMTINEADLITAKGRT
;
A
#
# COMPACT_ATOMS: atom_id res chain seq x y z
N MET A 1 6.05 16.10 -17.03
CA MET A 1 4.90 16.22 -16.11
C MET A 1 3.68 15.83 -16.89
N THR A 2 2.97 14.77 -16.47
CA THR A 2 1.76 14.27 -17.14
C THR A 2 0.55 14.74 -16.34
N LYS A 3 -0.60 14.99 -16.97
CA LYS A 3 -1.86 15.31 -16.29
C LYS A 3 -2.92 14.32 -16.69
N ILE A 4 -3.57 13.70 -15.72
CA ILE A 4 -4.73 12.84 -15.95
C ILE A 4 -5.99 13.68 -15.79
N GLN A 5 -6.87 13.65 -16.79
CA GLN A 5 -8.16 14.33 -16.76
C GLN A 5 -9.23 13.37 -16.24
N THR A 6 -9.99 13.83 -15.26
CA THR A 6 -11.15 13.12 -14.72
C THR A 6 -12.40 13.97 -14.94
N ALA A 7 -13.59 13.37 -14.78
CA ALA A 7 -14.85 14.12 -14.84
C ALA A 7 -14.96 15.24 -13.77
N ARG A 8 -14.06 15.26 -12.78
CA ARG A 8 -14.12 16.12 -11.60
C ARG A 8 -12.96 17.12 -11.51
N GLY A 9 -12.06 17.09 -12.49
CA GLY A 9 -10.85 17.92 -12.53
C GLY A 9 -9.64 17.14 -12.99
N SER A 10 -8.45 17.74 -12.86
CA SER A 10 -7.19 17.13 -13.29
C SER A 10 -6.27 16.85 -12.12
N ILE A 11 -5.51 15.75 -12.20
CA ILE A 11 -4.42 15.44 -11.27
C ILE A 11 -3.08 15.49 -12.00
N ALA A 12 -2.10 16.13 -11.38
CA ALA A 12 -0.72 16.18 -11.85
C ALA A 12 0.03 14.91 -11.45
N ILE A 13 0.61 14.23 -12.44
CA ILE A 13 1.45 13.06 -12.26
C ILE A 13 2.91 13.45 -12.46
N GLN A 14 3.70 13.24 -11.41
CA GLN A 14 5.11 13.62 -11.36
C GLN A 14 5.99 12.41 -11.11
N LYS A 15 7.22 12.43 -11.63
CA LYS A 15 8.24 11.49 -11.16
C LYS A 15 8.70 11.93 -9.76
N PRO A 16 8.96 11.00 -8.83
CA PRO A 16 9.54 11.35 -7.55
C PRO A 16 10.96 11.91 -7.78
N ASP A 17 11.30 12.95 -7.03
CA ASP A 17 12.67 13.46 -6.99
C ASP A 17 13.58 12.54 -6.16
N MET A 18 14.89 12.81 -6.21
CA MET A 18 15.88 12.01 -5.48
C MET A 18 15.66 12.04 -3.96
N ALA A 19 15.21 13.16 -3.41
CA ALA A 19 14.93 13.27 -1.98
C ALA A 19 13.76 12.38 -1.55
N THR A 20 12.70 12.35 -2.37
CA THR A 20 11.52 11.50 -2.18
C THR A 20 11.88 10.03 -2.31
N LEU A 21 12.65 9.66 -3.34
CA LEU A 21 13.16 8.29 -3.50
C LEU A 21 14.01 7.86 -2.31
N LYS A 22 14.94 8.71 -1.87
CA LYS A 22 15.82 8.43 -0.73
C LYS A 22 15.03 8.24 0.57
N ARG A 23 13.96 9.03 0.76
CA ARG A 23 13.04 8.86 1.89
C ARG A 23 12.37 7.49 1.85
N LEU A 24 11.86 7.06 0.70
CA LEU A 24 11.26 5.72 0.56
C LEU A 24 12.28 4.60 0.79
N GLN A 25 13.49 4.72 0.24
CA GLN A 25 14.58 3.76 0.47
C GLN A 25 14.91 3.62 1.98
N ASN A 26 14.86 4.72 2.72
CA ASN A 26 15.09 4.71 4.17
C ASN A 26 13.92 4.10 4.95
N LEU A 27 12.68 4.46 4.61
CA LEU A 27 11.46 4.01 5.30
C LEU A 27 11.16 2.52 5.08
N LEU A 28 11.22 2.05 3.84
CA LEU A 28 10.85 0.67 3.51
C LEU A 28 11.88 -0.31 4.09
N THR A 29 11.41 -1.47 4.59
CA THR A 29 12.23 -2.45 5.32
C THR A 29 13.53 -2.78 4.58
N PHE A 30 13.43 -3.16 3.31
CA PHE A 30 14.59 -3.45 2.45
C PHE A 30 14.86 -2.39 1.38
N GLY A 31 14.05 -1.33 1.32
CA GLY A 31 14.24 -0.20 0.43
C GLY A 31 13.62 -0.35 -0.96
N VAL A 32 14.13 0.46 -1.90
CA VAL A 32 13.71 0.54 -3.30
C VAL A 32 14.93 0.35 -4.17
N PHE A 33 14.88 -0.63 -5.07
CA PHE A 33 15.96 -0.95 -5.98
C PHE A 33 15.71 -0.30 -7.35
N PRO A 34 16.56 0.60 -7.84
CA PRO A 34 16.42 1.15 -9.19
C PRO A 34 16.84 0.11 -10.23
N PHE A 35 16.09 0.01 -11.32
CA PHE A 35 16.51 -0.83 -12.45
C PHE A 35 17.39 -0.04 -13.42
N ASN A 36 18.42 -0.69 -13.95
CA ASN A 36 19.25 -0.11 -15.01
C ASN A 36 18.48 0.03 -16.33
N GLN A 37 17.46 -0.80 -16.53
CA GLN A 37 16.54 -0.77 -17.67
C GLN A 37 15.11 -1.05 -17.17
N THR A 38 14.12 -0.43 -17.81
CA THR A 38 12.71 -0.65 -17.46
C THR A 38 12.34 -2.13 -17.65
N LEU A 39 11.77 -2.75 -16.61
CA LEU A 39 11.34 -4.16 -16.59
C LEU A 39 9.83 -4.22 -16.49
N ASP A 40 9.14 -4.79 -17.48
CA ASP A 40 7.67 -4.85 -17.55
C ASP A 40 6.97 -3.51 -17.29
N GLY A 41 7.59 -2.42 -17.75
CA GLY A 41 7.12 -1.05 -17.56
C GLY A 41 7.42 -0.44 -16.19
N ALA A 42 8.16 -1.14 -15.31
CA ALA A 42 8.64 -0.63 -14.03
C ALA A 42 10.08 -0.14 -14.12
N ASP A 43 10.36 0.98 -13.46
CA ASP A 43 11.71 1.55 -13.34
C ASP A 43 12.36 1.18 -11.98
N PHE A 44 11.56 0.62 -11.06
CA PHE A 44 11.97 0.33 -9.69
C PHE A 44 11.44 -1.03 -9.21
N GLY A 45 12.14 -1.62 -8.24
CA GLY A 45 11.69 -2.75 -7.43
C GLY A 45 11.43 -2.30 -5.99
N ILE A 46 10.21 -2.48 -5.49
CA ILE A 46 9.97 -2.42 -4.05
C ILE A 46 10.42 -3.76 -3.46
N VAL A 47 11.46 -3.74 -2.64
CA VAL A 47 12.09 -4.97 -2.16
C VAL A 47 11.21 -5.60 -1.07
N MET A 48 10.60 -6.74 -1.41
CA MET A 48 9.72 -7.52 -0.54
C MET A 48 10.43 -8.70 0.13
N GLN A 49 11.62 -9.05 -0.34
CA GLN A 49 12.45 -10.10 0.24
C GLN A 49 13.93 -9.81 0.02
N CYS A 50 14.74 -10.03 1.05
CA CYS A 50 16.21 -9.93 1.01
C CYS A 50 16.80 -11.22 1.59
N GLY A 51 17.40 -12.06 0.73
CA GLY A 51 17.77 -13.43 1.09
C GLY A 51 16.57 -14.21 1.63
N GLU A 52 16.70 -14.78 2.82
CA GLU A 52 15.63 -15.54 3.49
C GLU A 52 14.63 -14.65 4.26
N LYS A 53 14.85 -13.33 4.32
CA LYS A 53 14.00 -12.42 5.10
C LYS A 53 12.95 -11.77 4.22
N GLU A 54 11.67 -12.03 4.51
CA GLU A 54 10.55 -11.38 3.83
C GLU A 54 10.01 -10.17 4.59
N VAL A 55 9.39 -9.25 3.85
CA VAL A 55 8.55 -8.21 4.43
C VAL A 55 7.27 -8.86 4.95
N TYR A 56 6.89 -8.45 6.16
CA TYR A 56 5.64 -8.88 6.81
C TYR A 56 4.55 -7.82 6.60
N CYS A 57 3.30 -8.25 6.73
CA CYS A 57 2.12 -7.40 6.71
C CYS A 57 1.14 -7.87 7.79
N LEU A 58 0.19 -6.99 8.13
CA LEU A 58 -1.03 -7.38 8.81
C LEU A 58 -2.07 -7.77 7.74
N LYS A 59 -2.48 -9.02 7.75
CA LYS A 59 -3.43 -9.59 6.80
C LYS A 59 -4.79 -9.72 7.45
N GLN A 60 -5.81 -9.10 6.86
CA GLN A 60 -7.20 -9.36 7.26
C GLN A 60 -7.60 -10.80 6.93
N GLN A 61 -8.41 -11.43 7.78
CA GLN A 61 -8.91 -12.79 7.56
C GLN A 61 -10.40 -12.76 7.20
N PRO A 62 -10.75 -12.65 5.90
CA PRO A 62 -12.13 -12.65 5.43
C PRO A 62 -12.71 -14.06 5.37
N ILE A 63 -14.03 -14.14 5.16
CA ILE A 63 -14.71 -15.38 4.77
C ILE A 63 -14.28 -15.78 3.35
N GLU A 64 -14.12 -17.09 3.13
CA GLU A 64 -13.87 -17.67 1.81
C GLU A 64 -15.15 -17.65 0.97
N VAL A 65 -15.04 -17.23 -0.30
CA VAL A 65 -16.18 -17.05 -1.22
C VAL A 65 -15.88 -17.62 -2.59
N GLU A 66 -16.87 -17.65 -3.47
CA GLU A 66 -16.66 -18.00 -4.88
C GLU A 66 -15.82 -16.96 -5.63
N GLU A 67 -15.15 -17.38 -6.71
CA GLU A 67 -14.22 -16.57 -7.50
C GLU A 67 -14.81 -15.22 -7.94
N LYS A 68 -16.03 -15.24 -8.51
CA LYS A 68 -16.69 -14.03 -8.99
C LYS A 68 -16.89 -13.01 -7.87
N GLN A 69 -17.36 -13.46 -6.70
CA GLN A 69 -17.52 -12.60 -5.54
C GLN A 69 -16.18 -12.11 -5.02
N ALA A 70 -15.14 -12.96 -5.06
CA ALA A 70 -13.81 -12.57 -4.64
C ALA A 70 -13.22 -11.45 -5.52
N HIS A 71 -13.41 -11.51 -6.84
CA HIS A 71 -12.99 -10.44 -7.75
C HIS A 71 -13.76 -9.14 -7.51
N ILE A 72 -15.06 -9.19 -7.25
CA ILE A 72 -15.86 -8.01 -6.90
C ILE A 72 -15.31 -7.36 -5.61
N ASN A 73 -15.11 -8.16 -4.57
CA ASN A 73 -14.55 -7.70 -3.30
C ASN A 73 -13.14 -7.13 -3.47
N PHE A 74 -12.31 -7.73 -4.31
CA PHE A 74 -10.96 -7.24 -4.61
C PHE A 74 -10.98 -5.82 -5.23
N GLN A 75 -11.86 -5.57 -6.19
CA GLN A 75 -12.04 -4.23 -6.76
C GLN A 75 -12.63 -3.26 -5.76
N MET A 76 -13.61 -3.68 -4.97
CA MET A 76 -14.18 -2.86 -3.89
C MET A 76 -13.10 -2.43 -2.88
N HIS A 77 -12.23 -3.36 -2.45
CA HIS A 77 -11.10 -3.05 -1.57
C HIS A 77 -10.16 -2.02 -2.20
N HIS A 78 -9.82 -2.13 -3.49
CA HIS A 78 -9.02 -1.12 -4.19
C HIS A 78 -9.64 0.28 -4.07
N ILE A 79 -10.94 0.41 -4.34
CA ILE A 79 -11.67 1.68 -4.25
C ILE A 79 -11.66 2.22 -2.80
N MET A 80 -11.99 1.38 -1.83
CA MET A 80 -12.07 1.78 -0.42
C MET A 80 -10.69 2.12 0.17
N ILE A 81 -9.62 1.47 -0.29
CA ILE A 81 -8.25 1.83 0.08
C ILE A 81 -7.92 3.24 -0.41
N MET A 82 -8.28 3.59 -1.66
CA MET A 82 -8.04 4.94 -2.19
C MET A 82 -8.82 6.01 -1.44
N GLU A 83 -10.10 5.75 -1.12
CA GLU A 83 -10.91 6.63 -0.28
C GLU A 83 -10.31 6.80 1.13
N ALA A 84 -9.79 5.71 1.71
CA ALA A 84 -9.14 5.74 3.02
C ALA A 84 -7.83 6.52 2.99
N TYR A 85 -6.99 6.35 1.96
CA TYR A 85 -5.75 7.11 1.81
C TYR A 85 -6.00 8.61 1.80
N CYS A 86 -7.03 9.08 1.11
CA CYS A 86 -7.37 10.51 1.04
C CYS A 86 -7.66 11.12 2.42
N LYS A 87 -8.16 10.33 3.36
CA LYS A 87 -8.40 10.73 4.75
C LYS A 87 -7.14 10.54 5.60
N TYR A 88 -6.50 9.38 5.46
CA TYR A 88 -5.33 8.97 6.23
C TYR A 88 -4.16 9.95 6.11
N ILE A 89 -3.85 10.43 4.90
CA ILE A 89 -2.74 11.37 4.70
C ILE A 89 -2.93 12.70 5.46
N LYS A 90 -4.17 13.08 5.78
CA LYS A 90 -4.50 14.30 6.54
C LYS A 90 -4.23 14.15 8.05
N LEU A 91 -4.01 12.91 8.52
CA LEU A 91 -3.65 12.63 9.92
C LEU A 91 -2.18 12.95 10.22
N GLY A 92 -1.35 13.15 9.18
CA GLY A 92 0.01 13.66 9.33
C GLY A 92 1.01 12.64 9.88
N PHE A 93 0.84 11.35 9.58
CA PHE A 93 1.88 10.34 9.78
C PHE A 93 3.03 10.58 8.81
N SER A 94 4.26 10.37 9.26
CA SER A 94 5.49 10.58 8.47
C SER A 94 6.00 9.31 7.79
N GLY A 95 5.57 8.14 8.26
CA GLY A 95 5.92 6.84 7.72
C GLY A 95 5.33 6.59 6.33
N ALA A 96 5.59 5.39 5.81
CA ALA A 96 4.96 4.87 4.60
C ALA A 96 3.93 3.79 4.95
N TYR A 97 2.87 3.73 4.15
CA TYR A 97 1.77 2.78 4.32
C TYR A 97 1.34 2.24 2.96
N LEU A 98 1.39 0.92 2.81
CA LEU A 98 0.93 0.19 1.63
C LEU A 98 -0.19 -0.78 2.06
N ALA A 99 -1.42 -0.32 1.95
CA ALA A 99 -2.59 -1.17 1.90
C ALA A 99 -2.71 -1.76 0.49
N SER A 100 -2.85 -3.08 0.39
CA SER A 100 -2.98 -3.77 -0.89
C SER A 100 -4.06 -4.84 -0.83
N PRO A 101 -5.02 -4.81 -1.76
CA PRO A 101 -5.95 -5.92 -1.90
C PRO A 101 -5.19 -7.15 -2.38
N TYR A 102 -5.54 -8.30 -1.83
CA TYR A 102 -4.96 -9.58 -2.21
C TYR A 102 -6.07 -10.56 -2.57
N LEU A 103 -5.69 -11.57 -3.35
CA LEU A 103 -6.57 -12.63 -3.81
C LEU A 103 -5.82 -13.96 -3.72
N ARG A 104 -6.43 -14.95 -3.05
CA ARG A 104 -5.82 -16.26 -2.86
C ARG A 104 -6.86 -17.36 -3.00
N GLN A 105 -6.63 -18.27 -3.93
CA GLN A 105 -7.36 -19.53 -3.95
C GLN A 105 -6.84 -20.47 -2.85
N ARG A 106 -7.79 -21.07 -2.14
CA ARG A 106 -7.62 -22.04 -1.07
C ARG A 106 -7.76 -23.45 -1.64
N ASP A 107 -7.28 -24.44 -0.90
CA ASP A 107 -7.19 -25.82 -1.40
C ASP A 107 -8.58 -26.47 -1.58
N ASN A 108 -9.62 -25.91 -0.94
CA ASN A 108 -11.02 -26.28 -1.13
C ASN A 108 -11.67 -25.65 -2.38
N GLY A 109 -10.91 -24.95 -3.22
CA GLY A 109 -11.38 -24.28 -4.43
C GLY A 109 -12.03 -22.92 -4.21
N LEU A 110 -12.33 -22.54 -2.96
CA LEU A 110 -12.84 -21.21 -2.61
C LEU A 110 -11.72 -20.16 -2.62
N TRP A 111 -12.14 -18.91 -2.65
CA TRP A 111 -11.27 -17.76 -2.76
C TRP A 111 -11.34 -16.88 -1.52
N GLU A 112 -10.16 -16.48 -1.05
CA GLU A 112 -9.99 -15.55 0.04
C GLU A 112 -9.55 -14.20 -0.54
N THR A 113 -10.25 -13.11 -0.18
CA THR A 113 -9.89 -11.76 -0.60
C THR A 113 -10.06 -10.74 0.52
N GLY A 114 -8.98 -10.03 0.81
CA GLY A 114 -8.92 -9.07 1.90
C GLY A 114 -7.94 -7.95 1.59
N VAL A 115 -7.65 -7.14 2.60
CA VAL A 115 -6.58 -6.15 2.55
C VAL A 115 -5.40 -6.62 3.39
N SER A 116 -4.22 -6.51 2.81
CA SER A 116 -2.94 -6.62 3.49
C SER A 116 -2.39 -5.24 3.77
N HIS A 117 -1.83 -5.04 4.96
CA HIS A 117 -1.34 -3.75 5.45
C HIS A 117 0.15 -3.86 5.72
N PHE A 118 0.94 -3.27 4.83
CA PHE A 118 2.38 -3.12 4.98
C PHE A 118 2.65 -1.74 5.59
N ILE A 119 3.26 -1.73 6.76
CA ILE A 119 3.38 -0.54 7.61
C ILE A 119 4.86 -0.26 7.84
N PHE A 120 5.28 0.95 7.55
CA PHE A 120 6.68 1.38 7.62
C PHE A 120 6.77 2.70 8.40
N PRO A 121 6.76 2.65 9.73
CA PRO A 121 6.87 3.85 10.56
C PRO A 121 8.19 4.58 10.32
N SER A 122 8.16 5.90 10.42
CA SER A 122 9.41 6.66 10.54
C SER A 122 10.04 6.45 11.93
N HIS A 123 11.30 6.85 12.11
CA HIS A 123 11.95 6.72 13.42
C HIS A 123 11.31 7.60 14.50
N ASN A 124 10.65 8.69 14.10
CA ASN A 124 10.02 9.67 14.99
C ASN A 124 8.49 9.60 14.90
N GLU A 125 7.93 8.45 14.53
CA GLU A 125 6.49 8.32 14.33
C GLU A 125 5.72 8.58 15.63
N LYS A 126 4.56 9.23 15.51
CA LYS A 126 3.72 9.54 16.68
C LYS A 126 3.17 8.25 17.29
N THR A 127 3.51 7.99 18.54
CA THR A 127 2.93 6.91 19.33
C THR A 127 1.66 7.38 20.03
N SER A 128 0.77 6.44 20.34
CA SER A 128 -0.43 6.69 21.15
C SER A 128 -0.16 6.21 22.58
N GLU A 129 -0.69 6.89 23.58
CA GLU A 129 -0.51 6.52 25.01
C GLU A 129 -1.53 5.46 25.50
N LYS A 130 -2.43 4.96 24.63
CA LYS A 130 -3.49 4.01 25.03
C LYS A 130 -2.95 2.59 25.24
N LEU A 131 -3.48 1.82 26.21
CA LEU A 131 -2.99 0.48 26.63
C LEU A 131 -2.88 -0.62 25.54
N PHE A 132 -3.45 -0.45 24.34
CA PHE A 132 -3.28 -1.36 23.19
C PHE A 132 -2.47 -0.74 22.04
N SER A 133 -1.77 0.37 22.30
CA SER A 133 -1.13 1.22 21.29
C SER A 133 0.07 0.60 20.60
N ASN A 134 0.57 -0.55 21.06
CA ASN A 134 1.86 -1.11 20.63
C ASN A 134 1.78 -2.59 20.20
N ALA A 135 0.58 -3.14 19.97
CA ALA A 135 0.35 -4.57 19.71
C ALA A 135 1.20 -5.16 18.55
N TYR A 136 1.55 -4.33 17.57
CA TYR A 136 2.31 -4.71 16.38
C TYR A 136 3.69 -4.03 16.30
N ASP A 137 4.02 -3.15 17.24
CA ASP A 137 5.21 -2.29 17.14
C ASP A 137 6.51 -3.08 17.23
N SER A 138 6.54 -4.17 18.00
CA SER A 138 7.69 -5.07 18.10
C SER A 138 8.07 -5.70 16.75
N ARG A 139 7.09 -5.84 15.84
CA ARG A 139 7.30 -6.44 14.52
C ARG A 139 7.54 -5.42 13.42
N PHE A 140 6.82 -4.30 13.44
CA PHE A 140 6.79 -3.35 12.33
C PHE A 140 7.50 -2.03 12.63
N GLY A 141 7.95 -1.82 13.86
CA GLY A 141 8.56 -0.58 14.32
C GLY A 141 7.63 0.26 15.18
N ASN A 142 8.24 1.16 15.95
CA ASN A 142 7.53 2.04 16.87
C ASN A 142 6.51 2.91 16.13
N GLY A 143 5.26 2.95 16.61
CA GLY A 143 4.15 3.69 15.99
C GLY A 143 3.36 2.93 14.93
N ALA A 144 3.76 1.70 14.57
CA ALA A 144 3.08 0.91 13.54
C ALA A 144 1.62 0.61 13.89
N THR A 145 1.34 0.26 15.14
CA THR A 145 -0.02 -0.04 15.60
C THR A 145 -0.91 1.20 15.49
N ASN A 146 -0.39 2.38 15.84
CA ASN A 146 -1.14 3.64 15.72
C ASN A 146 -1.46 3.96 14.25
N MET A 147 -0.46 3.82 13.35
CA MET A 147 -0.66 3.97 11.91
C MET A 147 -1.72 3.01 11.37
N PHE A 148 -1.66 1.74 11.78
CA PHE A 148 -2.63 0.71 11.39
C PHE A 148 -4.05 1.05 11.83
N MET A 149 -4.23 1.34 13.12
CA MET A 149 -5.55 1.65 13.68
C MET A 149 -6.15 2.89 13.03
N ALA A 150 -5.35 3.94 12.82
CA ALA A 150 -5.79 5.14 12.12
C ALA A 150 -6.21 4.87 10.67
N PHE A 151 -5.48 4.01 9.94
CA PHE A 151 -5.88 3.59 8.61
C PHE A 151 -7.19 2.79 8.65
N VAL A 152 -7.32 1.85 9.59
CA VAL A 152 -8.55 1.04 9.76
C VAL A 152 -9.77 1.91 10.03
N ASP A 153 -9.64 2.97 10.83
CA ASP A 153 -10.73 3.90 11.09
C ASP A 153 -11.12 4.69 9.82
N CYS A 154 -10.13 5.18 9.07
CA CYS A 154 -10.35 5.81 7.76
C CYS A 154 -11.00 4.85 6.75
N PHE A 155 -10.61 3.57 6.78
CA PHE A 155 -11.14 2.52 5.92
C PHE A 155 -12.59 2.17 6.25
N LYS A 156 -12.93 2.00 7.54
CA LYS A 156 -14.32 1.84 8.00
C LYS A 156 -15.19 3.03 7.60
N GLN A 157 -14.67 4.25 7.76
CA GLN A 157 -15.38 5.46 7.36
C GLN A 157 -15.62 5.49 5.84
N ALA A 158 -14.66 5.05 5.02
CA ALA A 158 -14.83 4.98 3.57
C ALA A 158 -16.00 4.08 3.15
N PHE A 159 -16.14 2.90 3.77
CA PHE A 159 -17.28 2.01 3.55
C PHE A 159 -18.60 2.66 3.99
N SER A 160 -18.62 3.24 5.18
CA SER A 160 -19.80 3.90 5.73
C SER A 160 -20.29 5.06 4.85
N GLU A 161 -19.39 5.93 4.40
CA GLU A 161 -19.73 7.07 3.53
C GLU A 161 -20.22 6.64 2.14
N SER A 162 -19.76 5.49 1.67
CA SER A 162 -20.11 4.95 0.35
C SER A 162 -21.39 4.11 0.38
N ASN A 163 -22.04 3.95 1.55
CA ASN A 163 -23.15 3.03 1.77
C ASN A 163 -22.86 1.59 1.30
N LEU A 164 -21.60 1.16 1.40
CA LEU A 164 -21.17 -0.18 1.04
C LEU A 164 -20.98 -1.02 2.31
N PRO A 165 -21.42 -2.29 2.32
CA PRO A 165 -21.17 -3.17 3.43
C PRO A 165 -19.67 -3.50 3.50
N MET A 166 -19.07 -3.25 4.67
CA MET A 166 -17.71 -3.71 4.93
C MET A 166 -17.73 -5.24 5.08
N PRO A 167 -16.83 -5.98 4.40
CA PRO A 167 -16.75 -7.43 4.56
C PRO A 167 -16.50 -7.82 6.03
N GLN A 168 -17.03 -8.98 6.42
CA GLN A 168 -16.76 -9.53 7.74
C GLN A 168 -15.35 -10.12 7.78
N TYR A 169 -14.59 -9.75 8.81
CA TYR A 169 -13.26 -10.28 9.07
C TYR A 169 -13.23 -10.97 10.44
N PHE A 170 -12.68 -12.18 10.50
CA PHE A 170 -12.55 -12.95 11.74
C PHE A 170 -11.39 -12.46 12.61
N GLY A 171 -10.38 -11.86 11.99
CA GLY A 171 -9.16 -11.49 12.68
C GLY A 171 -8.14 -10.83 11.77
N ILE A 172 -7.00 -10.52 12.36
CA ILE A 172 -5.83 -9.92 11.72
C ILE A 172 -4.61 -10.74 12.12
N ASP A 173 -3.89 -11.26 11.13
CA ASP A 173 -2.67 -12.05 11.32
C ASP A 173 -1.44 -11.33 10.80
N ILE A 174 -0.29 -11.57 11.44
CA ILE A 174 1.02 -11.24 10.85
C ILE A 174 1.37 -12.33 9.82
N ARG A 175 1.53 -11.95 8.56
CA ARG A 175 1.91 -12.87 7.47
C ARG A 175 3.01 -12.26 6.61
N SER A 176 3.85 -13.11 6.04
CA SER A 176 4.83 -12.67 5.05
C SER A 176 4.16 -12.39 3.69
N ARG A 177 4.85 -11.64 2.83
CA ARG A 177 4.36 -11.29 1.49
C ARG A 177 4.02 -12.51 0.64
N SER A 178 4.84 -13.56 0.64
CA SER A 178 4.60 -14.79 -0.15
C SER A 178 3.28 -15.48 0.19
N HIS A 179 2.85 -15.42 1.45
CA HIS A 179 1.59 -16.03 1.91
C HIS A 179 0.34 -15.51 1.19
N LEU A 180 0.38 -14.27 0.68
CA LEU A 180 -0.75 -13.61 0.02
C LEU A 180 -1.02 -14.15 -1.39
N LYS A 181 -0.05 -14.86 -2.00
CA LYS A 181 -0.05 -15.23 -3.43
C LYS A 181 -0.21 -14.00 -4.34
N SER A 182 -1.44 -13.69 -4.76
CA SER A 182 -1.72 -12.55 -5.65
C SER A 182 -1.95 -11.27 -4.84
N LEU A 183 -1.13 -10.26 -5.08
CA LEU A 183 -1.11 -8.98 -4.37
C LEU A 183 -1.13 -7.83 -5.37
N ALA A 184 -2.11 -6.92 -5.28
CA ALA A 184 -2.12 -5.72 -6.11
C ALA A 184 -1.44 -4.54 -5.41
N MET A 185 -0.13 -4.41 -5.63
CA MET A 185 0.64 -3.23 -5.24
C MET A 185 0.34 -2.05 -6.17
N SER A 186 -0.82 -1.41 -5.95
CA SER A 186 -1.30 -0.36 -6.85
C SER A 186 -0.88 1.04 -6.41
N TYR A 187 -1.07 1.33 -5.11
CA TYR A 187 -0.80 2.65 -4.54
C TYR A 187 -0.23 2.53 -3.13
N MET A 188 0.62 3.47 -2.76
CA MET A 188 1.19 3.62 -1.42
C MET A 188 1.12 5.09 -1.02
N VAL A 189 1.12 5.37 0.27
CA VAL A 189 1.28 6.73 0.80
C VAL A 189 2.55 6.83 1.63
N SER A 190 3.19 8.01 1.62
CA SER A 190 4.29 8.34 2.55
C SER A 190 4.19 9.81 2.92
N GLY A 191 4.01 10.10 4.21
CA GLY A 191 3.65 11.46 4.60
C GLY A 191 2.29 11.86 4.02
N SER A 192 2.25 13.04 3.41
CA SER A 192 1.12 13.54 2.63
C SER A 192 1.10 13.06 1.17
N ASP A 193 2.14 12.37 0.71
CA ASP A 193 2.33 12.04 -0.69
C ASP A 193 1.66 10.72 -1.07
N VAL A 194 1.02 10.69 -2.24
CA VAL A 194 0.45 9.48 -2.86
C VAL A 194 1.34 9.00 -4.00
N PHE A 195 1.67 7.72 -4.01
CA PHE A 195 2.48 7.06 -5.03
C PHE A 195 1.63 6.04 -5.78
N CYS A 196 1.53 6.19 -7.10
CA CYS A 196 1.05 5.15 -8.00
C CYS A 196 2.23 4.22 -8.32
N LEU A 197 2.11 2.97 -7.90
CA LEU A 197 3.15 1.95 -8.07
C LEU A 197 2.97 1.14 -9.35
N ARG A 198 1.83 1.25 -10.04
CA ARG A 198 1.58 0.46 -11.25
C ARG A 198 2.54 0.86 -12.38
N PRO A 199 3.07 -0.11 -13.15
CA PRO A 199 3.84 0.18 -14.36
C PRO A 199 3.11 1.09 -15.36
N ASN A 200 1.82 0.83 -15.57
CA ASN A 200 0.93 1.65 -16.40
C ASN A 200 -0.07 2.42 -15.52
N LEU A 201 -0.28 3.70 -15.82
CA LEU A 201 -1.20 4.61 -15.14
C LEU A 201 -2.69 4.23 -15.29
N ARG A 202 -3.09 3.53 -16.38
CA ARG A 202 -4.50 3.19 -16.66
C ARG A 202 -5.43 4.40 -16.53
N GLU A 203 -5.09 5.47 -17.23
CA GLU A 203 -5.63 6.81 -17.02
C GLU A 203 -7.16 6.88 -17.11
N LYS A 204 -7.77 6.02 -17.94
CA LYS A 204 -9.22 5.99 -18.18
C LYS A 204 -9.95 4.92 -17.36
N GLU A 205 -9.25 3.86 -16.99
CA GLU A 205 -9.85 2.68 -16.36
C GLU A 205 -9.79 2.73 -14.83
N ASP A 206 -8.78 3.40 -14.25
CA ASP A 206 -8.60 3.42 -12.80
C ASP A 206 -9.36 4.56 -12.12
N VAL A 207 -10.44 4.21 -11.43
CA VAL A 207 -11.26 5.15 -10.66
C VAL A 207 -10.49 5.87 -9.54
N ALA A 208 -9.32 5.33 -9.13
CA ALA A 208 -8.44 5.96 -8.15
C ALA A 208 -8.13 7.43 -8.48
N TRP A 209 -7.92 7.77 -9.76
CA TRP A 209 -7.65 9.15 -10.18
C TRP A 209 -8.81 10.09 -9.87
N THR A 210 -10.05 9.63 -10.11
CA THR A 210 -11.24 10.43 -9.81
C THR A 210 -11.44 10.59 -8.30
N ILE A 211 -11.14 9.55 -7.52
CA ILE A 211 -11.21 9.61 -6.04
C ILE A 211 -10.23 10.64 -5.49
N LEU A 212 -8.97 10.61 -5.93
CA LEU A 212 -7.95 11.56 -5.50
C LEU A 212 -8.38 13.01 -5.78
N VAL A 213 -8.80 13.30 -7.01
CA VAL A 213 -9.27 14.65 -7.41
C VAL A 213 -10.48 15.08 -6.58
N ASN A 214 -11.49 14.22 -6.40
CA ASN A 214 -12.68 14.51 -5.61
C ASN A 214 -12.38 14.87 -4.15
N ARG A 215 -11.30 14.31 -3.59
CA ARG A 215 -10.90 14.55 -2.21
C ARG A 215 -9.89 15.69 -2.06
N GLY A 216 -9.64 16.44 -3.15
CA GLY A 216 -8.78 17.61 -3.18
C GLY A 216 -7.29 17.29 -3.34
N ILE A 217 -6.94 16.08 -3.79
CA ILE A 217 -5.56 15.72 -4.10
C ILE A 217 -5.30 16.02 -5.56
N ASP A 218 -4.48 17.03 -5.81
CA ASP A 218 -4.16 17.55 -7.14
C ASP A 218 -2.83 17.03 -7.70
N LYS A 219 -2.07 16.28 -6.89
CA LYS A 219 -0.77 15.71 -7.25
C LYS A 219 -0.60 14.29 -6.73
N ALA A 220 -0.04 13.42 -7.58
CA ALA A 220 0.48 12.12 -7.21
C ALA A 220 1.83 11.86 -7.88
N TYR A 221 2.66 11.02 -7.26
CA TYR A 221 3.89 10.53 -7.87
C TYR A 221 3.64 9.24 -8.63
N HIS A 222 4.23 9.11 -9.81
CA HIS A 222 4.32 7.83 -10.51
C HIS A 222 5.69 7.21 -10.23
N LEU A 223 5.67 6.12 -9.47
CA LEU A 223 6.84 5.32 -9.11
C LEU A 223 6.58 3.89 -9.65
N PRO A 224 6.66 3.67 -10.96
CA PRO A 224 6.30 2.39 -11.56
C PRO A 224 7.21 1.29 -11.01
N SER A 225 6.64 0.38 -10.24
CA SER A 225 7.37 -0.56 -9.40
C SER A 225 6.80 -1.98 -9.45
N LEU A 226 7.70 -2.96 -9.28
CA LEU A 226 7.34 -4.36 -9.06
C LEU A 226 7.76 -4.82 -7.66
N PRO A 227 7.08 -5.81 -7.06
CA PRO A 227 7.63 -6.53 -5.92
C PRO A 227 8.91 -7.25 -6.34
N MET A 228 9.98 -7.10 -5.57
CA MET A 228 11.30 -7.65 -5.89
C MET A 228 11.89 -8.48 -4.76
N THR A 229 12.62 -9.53 -5.12
CA THR A 229 13.52 -10.27 -4.24
C THR A 229 14.96 -9.93 -4.61
N ILE A 230 15.81 -9.65 -3.62
CA ILE A 230 17.23 -9.35 -3.79
C ILE A 230 18.09 -10.24 -2.90
N ASN A 231 19.40 -10.29 -3.18
CA ASN A 231 20.38 -10.90 -2.29
C ASN A 231 20.82 -9.90 -1.20
N GLU A 232 21.46 -10.39 -0.14
CA GLU A 232 21.95 -9.53 0.95
C GLU A 232 22.98 -8.49 0.48
N ALA A 233 23.79 -8.83 -0.52
CA ALA A 233 24.79 -7.92 -1.12
C ALA A 233 24.16 -6.67 -1.76
N ASP A 234 22.93 -6.79 -2.27
CA ASP A 234 22.23 -5.71 -2.99
C ASP A 234 21.49 -4.76 -2.04
N LEU A 235 21.42 -5.08 -0.75
CA LEU A 235 20.67 -4.30 0.25
C LEU A 235 21.22 -2.88 0.39
N ILE A 236 22.53 -2.69 0.28
CA ILE A 236 23.16 -1.36 0.37
C ILE A 236 22.63 -0.45 -0.75
N THR A 237 22.56 -0.97 -1.97
CA THR A 237 21.99 -0.29 -3.15
C THR A 237 20.50 -0.01 -2.96
N ALA A 238 19.72 -1.00 -2.48
CA ALA A 238 18.29 -0.82 -2.24
C ALA A 238 17.97 0.23 -1.16
N LYS A 239 18.84 0.40 -0.15
CA LYS A 239 18.76 1.47 0.86
C LYS A 239 19.40 2.80 0.37
N GLY A 240 19.86 2.84 -0.88
CA GLY A 240 20.49 3.99 -1.53
C GLY A 240 21.80 4.43 -0.88
N ARG A 241 22.53 3.53 -0.22
CA ARG A 241 23.75 3.85 0.56
C ARG A 241 25.03 3.79 -0.29
N THR A 242 24.88 3.73 -1.61
CA THR A 242 25.93 3.77 -2.62
C THR A 242 26.13 5.18 -3.14
#